data_AF-A0A197JPZ4-F1
#
_entry.id   AF-A0A197JPZ4-F1
#
_cell.length_a   1.000
_cell.length_b   1.000
_cell.length_c   1.000
_cell.angle_alpha   90.00
_cell.angle_beta   90.00
_cell.angle_gamma   90.00
#
_symmetry.space_group_name_H-M   'P 1'
#
loop_
_entity.id
_entity.type
_entity.pdbx_description
1 polymer ?
#
loop_
_entity_poly.entity_id
_entity_poly.type
_entity_poly.pdbx_seq_one_letter_code
_entity_poly.pdbx_strand_id
1 'polypeptide(L)'
;MNSLRTRTATTAIRICRRQASSNAKAAASKAASSSAKAAASKAAGSASTEPSSTKKRESLDPAQNRDKFLVGNPHPVSNLRPVLYPIPANESKEDRLFRERCERVDAFNQNFWVNNNAMFNKAKAEFEEKVRATNGNQPVTTDELSVFYKDFLDKAYDRQLNYNKQWWIENIGLLLPAAKAAVRKWTSRS
;
A
#
# COMPACT_ATOMS: atom_id res chain seq x y z
N MET A 1 31.22 -14.30 -19.98
CA MET A 1 30.27 -14.49 -18.85
C MET A 1 29.51 -13.19 -18.50
N ASN A 2 28.85 -12.53 -19.48
CA ASN A 2 28.33 -11.15 -19.31
C ASN A 2 26.79 -10.99 -19.43
N SER A 3 25.99 -12.01 -19.08
CA SER A 3 24.53 -11.95 -19.31
C SER A 3 23.67 -11.72 -18.04
N LEU A 4 24.25 -11.75 -16.84
CA LEU A 4 23.46 -11.74 -15.59
C LEU A 4 23.30 -10.37 -14.92
N ARG A 5 24.08 -9.34 -15.30
CA ARG A 5 24.13 -8.05 -14.58
C ARG A 5 23.31 -6.91 -15.18
N THR A 6 22.75 -7.08 -16.38
CA THR A 6 21.83 -6.13 -17.01
C THR A 6 20.37 -6.29 -16.58
N ARG A 7 20.04 -7.33 -15.80
CA ARG A 7 18.65 -7.67 -15.40
C ARG A 7 18.13 -6.90 -14.17
N THR A 8 18.97 -6.19 -13.42
CA THR A 8 18.58 -5.57 -12.12
C THR A 8 18.08 -4.12 -12.24
N ALA A 9 18.69 -3.29 -13.11
CA ALA A 9 18.32 -1.87 -13.25
C ALA A 9 16.97 -1.66 -13.97
N THR A 10 16.70 -2.46 -15.01
CA THR A 10 15.39 -2.50 -15.67
C THR A 10 14.30 -3.03 -14.74
N THR A 11 14.68 -3.82 -13.73
CA THR A 11 13.75 -4.39 -12.74
C THR A 11 13.34 -3.36 -11.69
N ALA A 12 14.23 -2.50 -11.19
CA ALA A 12 13.87 -1.45 -10.23
C ALA A 12 12.91 -0.39 -10.81
N ILE A 13 13.15 0.06 -12.05
CA ILE A 13 12.24 0.99 -12.76
C ILE A 13 10.91 0.30 -13.09
N ARG A 14 10.93 -0.99 -13.48
CA ARG A 14 9.70 -1.78 -13.68
C ARG A 14 8.94 -2.01 -12.38
N ILE A 15 9.62 -2.14 -11.24
CA ILE A 15 8.98 -2.33 -9.92
C ILE A 15 8.38 -1.01 -9.45
N CYS A 16 9.06 0.14 -9.54
CA CYS A 16 8.43 1.44 -9.25
C CYS A 16 7.25 1.73 -10.19
N ARG A 17 7.36 1.40 -11.49
CA ARG A 17 6.25 1.56 -12.45
C ARG A 17 5.11 0.58 -12.18
N ARG A 18 5.40 -0.67 -11.78
CA ARG A 18 4.41 -1.67 -11.33
C ARG A 18 3.78 -1.28 -10.00
N GLN A 19 4.52 -0.68 -9.08
CA GLN A 19 4.02 -0.24 -7.78
C GLN A 19 3.16 1.01 -7.90
N ALA A 20 3.56 1.99 -8.71
CA ALA A 20 2.72 3.14 -9.06
C ALA A 20 1.44 2.70 -9.78
N SER A 21 1.54 1.72 -10.69
CA SER A 21 0.38 1.14 -11.38
C SER A 21 -0.48 0.27 -10.46
N SER A 22 0.10 -0.44 -9.50
CA SER A 22 -0.59 -1.26 -8.50
C SER A 22 -1.28 -0.39 -7.45
N ASN A 23 -0.65 0.72 -7.04
CA ASN A 23 -1.21 1.69 -6.11
C ASN A 23 -2.30 2.51 -6.80
N ALA A 24 -2.13 2.92 -8.06
CA ALA A 24 -3.18 3.53 -8.86
C ALA A 24 -4.35 2.58 -9.12
N LYS A 25 -4.07 1.30 -9.41
CA LYS A 25 -5.11 0.26 -9.53
C LYS A 25 -5.77 -0.06 -8.19
N ALA A 26 -5.06 -0.04 -7.06
CA ALA A 26 -5.63 -0.25 -5.73
C ALA A 26 -6.44 0.95 -5.24
N ALA A 27 -6.05 2.18 -5.62
CA ALA A 27 -6.80 3.40 -5.36
C ALA A 27 -8.05 3.48 -6.25
N ALA A 28 -7.93 3.19 -7.55
CA ALA A 28 -9.05 3.10 -8.48
C ALA A 28 -9.96 1.92 -8.17
N SER A 29 -9.41 0.77 -7.75
CA SER A 29 -10.21 -0.37 -7.33
C SER A 29 -10.89 -0.11 -6.00
N LYS A 30 -10.29 0.62 -5.03
CA LYS A 30 -10.99 0.99 -3.78
C LYS A 30 -12.06 2.07 -4.01
N ALA A 31 -11.85 2.96 -4.97
CA ALA A 31 -12.86 3.93 -5.42
C ALA A 31 -13.99 3.27 -6.25
N ALA A 32 -13.72 2.16 -6.93
CA ALA A 32 -14.72 1.39 -7.71
C ALA A 32 -15.34 0.23 -6.92
N SER A 33 -14.65 -0.34 -5.92
CA SER A 33 -15.10 -1.48 -5.12
C SER A 33 -15.87 -1.09 -3.87
N SER A 34 -15.94 0.20 -3.53
CA SER A 34 -16.96 0.73 -2.63
C SER A 34 -18.37 0.56 -3.21
N SER A 35 -18.49 0.34 -4.54
CA SER A 35 -19.77 0.28 -5.25
C SER A 35 -20.17 -1.14 -5.69
N ALA A 36 -19.29 -2.15 -5.66
CA ALA A 36 -19.54 -3.41 -6.39
C ALA A 36 -19.26 -4.74 -5.64
N LYS A 37 -18.87 -4.74 -4.36
CA LYS A 37 -18.54 -5.99 -3.63
C LYS A 37 -19.43 -6.30 -2.42
N ALA A 38 -20.66 -5.78 -2.42
CA ALA A 38 -21.67 -6.04 -1.40
C ALA A 38 -22.82 -6.96 -1.89
N ALA A 39 -22.57 -7.82 -2.88
CA ALA A 39 -23.60 -8.72 -3.45
C ALA A 39 -23.25 -10.23 -3.40
N ALA A 40 -22.19 -10.66 -2.71
CA ALA A 40 -21.87 -12.08 -2.63
C ALA A 40 -21.23 -12.48 -1.29
N SER A 41 -22.06 -12.69 -0.27
CA SER A 41 -21.69 -13.47 0.92
C SER A 41 -22.79 -14.46 1.27
N LYS A 42 -22.77 -15.64 0.65
CA LYS A 42 -23.23 -16.88 1.29
C LYS A 42 -22.81 -18.11 0.48
N ALA A 43 -21.83 -18.86 1.02
CA ALA A 43 -21.86 -20.31 1.21
C ALA A 43 -20.45 -20.91 1.22
N ALA A 44 -20.29 -21.89 2.10
CA ALA A 44 -19.33 -22.99 2.10
C ALA A 44 -17.91 -22.75 2.66
N GLY A 45 -17.70 -23.32 3.86
CA GLY A 45 -16.80 -24.48 3.95
C GLY A 45 -15.37 -24.19 4.38
N SER A 46 -15.11 -24.39 5.67
CA SER A 46 -13.78 -24.69 6.20
C SER A 46 -13.21 -25.93 5.51
N ALA A 47 -12.12 -25.76 4.77
CA ALA A 47 -11.27 -26.85 4.32
C ALA A 47 -9.82 -26.36 4.27
N SER A 48 -9.11 -26.63 5.37
CA SER A 48 -7.66 -26.52 5.49
C SER A 48 -7.03 -27.50 4.49
N THR A 49 -6.49 -26.97 3.38
CA THR A 49 -5.59 -27.74 2.53
C THR A 49 -4.24 -27.04 2.56
N GLU A 50 -3.32 -27.59 3.34
CA GLU A 50 -1.89 -27.26 3.23
C GLU A 50 -1.37 -27.71 1.86
N PRO A 51 -0.58 -26.90 1.15
CA PRO A 51 0.46 -27.40 0.29
C PRO A 51 1.78 -27.35 1.06
N SER A 52 2.20 -28.53 1.51
CA SER A 52 3.60 -28.86 1.78
C SER A 52 4.47 -28.41 0.60
N SER A 53 5.28 -27.37 0.81
CA SER A 53 6.57 -27.21 0.13
C SER A 53 7.51 -26.45 1.04
N THR A 54 8.57 -27.12 1.49
CA THR A 54 9.66 -26.58 2.30
C THR A 54 10.50 -25.60 1.47
N LYS A 55 9.96 -24.41 1.20
CA LYS A 55 10.78 -23.24 0.88
C LYS A 55 11.04 -22.50 2.19
N LYS A 56 12.30 -22.53 2.65
CA LYS A 56 12.78 -21.72 3.77
C LYS A 56 12.33 -20.28 3.53
N ARG A 57 11.46 -19.74 4.40
CA ARG A 57 11.01 -18.34 4.31
C ARG A 57 12.25 -17.45 4.36
N GLU A 58 12.48 -16.66 3.31
CA GLU A 58 13.57 -15.68 3.25
C GLU A 58 13.37 -14.70 4.41
N SER A 59 14.43 -14.43 5.18
CA SER A 59 14.36 -13.57 6.35
C SER A 59 14.03 -12.14 5.91
N LEU A 60 13.19 -11.44 6.68
CA LEU A 60 12.91 -10.02 6.45
C LEU A 60 13.96 -9.11 7.09
N ASP A 61 15.11 -9.67 7.50
CA ASP A 61 16.20 -8.93 8.12
C ASP A 61 16.91 -8.06 7.05
N PRO A 62 16.91 -6.71 7.20
CA PRO A 62 17.61 -5.82 6.28
C PRO A 62 19.11 -6.08 6.21
N ALA A 63 19.72 -6.59 7.29
CA ALA A 63 21.15 -6.90 7.34
C ALA A 63 21.51 -8.08 6.41
N GLN A 64 20.56 -9.01 6.20
CA GLN A 64 20.74 -10.19 5.37
C GLN A 64 20.37 -9.95 3.90
N ASN A 65 19.67 -8.85 3.60
CA ASN A 65 19.11 -8.57 2.27
C ASN A 65 19.48 -7.17 1.76
N ARG A 66 20.80 -6.93 1.63
CA ARG A 66 21.35 -5.62 1.26
C ARG A 66 21.15 -5.22 -0.20
N ASP A 67 20.66 -6.14 -1.04
CA ASP A 67 20.55 -5.95 -2.50
C ASP A 67 19.13 -6.07 -3.05
N LYS A 68 18.15 -6.43 -2.21
CA LYS A 68 16.78 -6.71 -2.66
C LYS A 68 15.77 -5.89 -1.86
N PHE A 69 14.75 -5.40 -2.55
CA PHE A 69 13.55 -4.86 -1.90
C PHE A 69 12.77 -6.01 -1.29
N LEU A 70 12.42 -5.89 -0.02
CA LEU A 70 11.54 -6.85 0.65
C LEU A 70 10.20 -6.20 0.92
N VAL A 71 9.14 -6.99 0.77
CA VAL A 71 7.77 -6.57 1.03
C VAL A 71 7.19 -7.47 2.09
N GLY A 72 6.81 -6.88 3.22
CA GLY A 72 6.26 -7.62 4.35
C GLY A 72 4.80 -8.03 4.17
N ASN A 73 4.27 -8.66 5.22
CA ASN A 73 2.85 -8.99 5.32
C ASN A 73 1.99 -7.71 5.36
N PRO A 74 0.71 -7.78 4.94
CA PRO A 74 -0.21 -6.67 5.08
C PRO A 74 -0.32 -6.22 6.54
N HIS A 75 -0.28 -4.90 6.75
CA HIS A 75 -0.47 -4.31 8.07
C HIS A 75 -1.93 -4.48 8.53
N PRO A 76 -2.20 -4.86 9.79
CA PRO A 76 -3.54 -5.27 10.25
C PRO A 76 -4.61 -4.18 10.13
N VAL A 77 -4.24 -2.90 10.26
CA VAL A 77 -5.17 -1.77 10.18
C VAL A 77 -5.24 -1.16 8.77
N SER A 78 -4.12 -0.65 8.24
CA SER A 78 -4.07 0.00 6.92
C SER A 78 -4.21 -0.96 5.73
N ASN A 79 -3.96 -2.26 5.91
CA ASN A 79 -3.81 -3.27 4.84
C ASN A 79 -2.70 -2.98 3.81
N LEU A 80 -1.85 -1.97 4.06
CA LEU A 80 -0.69 -1.69 3.22
C LEU A 80 0.46 -2.63 3.58
N ARG A 81 1.30 -2.94 2.61
CA ARG A 81 2.48 -3.79 2.84
C ARG A 81 3.70 -2.91 3.12
N PRO A 82 4.41 -3.11 4.24
CA PRO A 82 5.64 -2.38 4.51
C PRO A 82 6.71 -2.83 3.50
N VAL A 83 7.49 -1.85 3.01
CA VAL A 83 8.60 -2.08 2.10
C VAL A 83 9.90 -1.83 2.87
N LEU A 84 10.81 -2.79 2.82
CA LEU A 84 12.17 -2.62 3.31
C LEU A 84 13.07 -2.30 2.12
N TYR A 85 13.67 -1.13 2.19
CA TYR A 85 14.59 -0.63 1.18
C TYR A 85 16.00 -1.16 1.46
N PRO A 86 16.67 -1.79 0.49
CA PRO A 86 18.02 -2.31 0.67
C PRO A 86 19.02 -1.17 0.90
N ILE A 87 19.94 -1.35 1.85
CA ILE A 87 21.03 -0.41 2.13
C ILE A 87 22.36 -1.06 1.67
N PRO A 88 22.85 -0.75 0.46
CA PRO A 88 24.09 -1.32 -0.04
C PRO A 88 25.30 -0.86 0.78
N ALA A 89 26.39 -1.62 0.76
CA ALA A 89 27.60 -1.30 1.54
C ALA A 89 28.25 0.03 1.13
N ASN A 90 28.18 0.38 -0.15
CA ASN A 90 28.71 1.61 -0.74
C ASN A 90 27.58 2.55 -1.20
N GLU A 91 26.58 2.77 -0.34
CA GLU A 91 25.47 3.70 -0.61
C GLU A 91 26.00 5.13 -0.84
N SER A 92 25.67 5.71 -1.99
CA SER A 92 25.99 7.12 -2.25
C SER A 92 25.00 8.06 -1.57
N LYS A 93 25.38 9.33 -1.43
CA LYS A 93 24.49 10.36 -0.86
C LYS A 93 23.17 10.48 -1.65
N GLU A 94 23.23 10.39 -2.98
CA GLU A 94 22.06 10.48 -3.85
C GLU A 94 21.13 9.27 -3.70
N ASP A 95 21.70 8.06 -3.62
CA ASP A 95 20.94 6.84 -3.40
C ASP A 95 20.26 6.86 -2.02
N ARG A 96 20.98 7.33 -0.99
CA ARG A 96 20.44 7.54 0.35
C ARG A 96 19.27 8.51 0.36
N LEU A 97 19.45 9.70 -0.26
CA LEU A 97 18.40 10.72 -0.32
C LEU A 97 17.15 10.21 -1.04
N PHE A 98 17.33 9.44 -2.12
CA PHE A 98 16.21 8.80 -2.81
C PHE A 98 15.50 7.79 -1.91
N ARG A 99 16.25 6.88 -1.26
CA ARG A 99 15.71 5.88 -0.35
C ARG A 99 14.94 6.51 0.81
N GLU A 100 15.54 7.45 1.53
CA GLU A 100 14.92 8.17 2.64
C GLU A 100 13.67 8.94 2.21
N ARG A 101 13.64 9.45 0.97
CA ARG A 101 12.42 10.06 0.43
C ARG A 101 11.35 9.01 0.20
N CYS A 102 11.66 7.85 -0.38
CA CYS A 102 10.71 6.75 -0.54
C CYS A 102 10.14 6.28 0.81
N GLU A 103 11.00 6.05 1.79
CA GLU A 103 10.59 5.66 3.16
C GLU A 103 9.63 6.68 3.78
N ARG A 104 9.90 7.98 3.60
CA ARG A 104 9.03 9.05 4.07
C ARG A 104 7.68 9.07 3.38
N VAL A 105 7.65 8.89 2.05
CA VAL A 105 6.39 8.80 1.28
C VAL A 105 5.57 7.60 1.75
N ASP A 106 6.21 6.45 1.94
CA ASP A 106 5.54 5.25 2.43
C ASP A 106 5.03 5.41 3.87
N ALA A 107 5.81 6.03 4.76
CA ALA A 107 5.38 6.34 6.12
C ALA A 107 4.19 7.30 6.15
N PHE A 108 4.19 8.34 5.30
CA PHE A 108 3.05 9.24 5.14
C PHE A 108 1.79 8.48 4.69
N ASN A 109 1.92 7.62 3.68
CA ASN A 109 0.82 6.77 3.19
C ASN A 109 0.27 5.88 4.31
N GLN A 110 1.18 5.20 5.00
CA GLN A 110 0.86 4.27 6.08
C GLN A 110 0.09 4.97 7.20
N ASN A 111 0.60 6.11 7.68
CA ASN A 111 -0.03 6.88 8.75
C ASN A 111 -1.42 7.35 8.35
N PHE A 112 -1.59 7.85 7.12
CA PHE A 112 -2.91 8.25 6.62
C PHE A 112 -3.91 7.09 6.65
N TRP A 113 -3.54 5.92 6.10
CA TRP A 113 -4.47 4.79 6.01
C TRP A 113 -4.73 4.10 7.34
N VAL A 114 -3.77 4.09 8.27
CA VAL A 114 -4.04 3.63 9.65
C VAL A 114 -5.12 4.50 10.28
N ASN A 115 -4.95 5.83 10.22
CA ASN A 115 -5.88 6.77 10.84
C ASN A 115 -7.25 6.74 10.15
N ASN A 116 -7.29 6.79 8.82
CA ASN A 116 -8.53 6.78 8.07
C ASN A 116 -9.33 5.49 8.28
N ASN A 117 -8.66 4.32 8.30
CA ASN A 117 -9.33 3.05 8.54
C ASN A 117 -9.82 2.93 9.99
N ALA A 118 -9.07 3.47 10.97
CA ALA A 118 -9.53 3.52 12.35
C ALA A 118 -10.80 4.37 12.50
N MET A 119 -10.83 5.56 11.87
CA MET A 119 -12.02 6.43 11.83
C MET A 119 -13.21 5.72 11.16
N PHE A 120 -12.96 5.07 10.03
CA PHE A 120 -13.98 4.32 9.29
C PHE A 120 -14.57 3.18 10.14
N ASN A 121 -13.72 2.35 10.74
CA ASN A 121 -14.17 1.21 11.55
C ASN A 121 -14.97 1.67 12.77
N LYS A 122 -14.53 2.76 13.42
CA LYS A 122 -15.27 3.37 14.53
C LYS A 122 -16.64 3.87 14.08
N ALA A 123 -16.69 4.69 13.03
CA ALA A 123 -17.95 5.25 12.52
C ALA A 123 -18.92 4.15 12.05
N LYS A 124 -18.39 3.09 11.43
CA LYS A 124 -19.18 1.94 11.00
C LYS A 124 -19.78 1.19 12.18
N ALA A 125 -18.99 0.92 13.22
CA ALA A 125 -19.48 0.25 14.43
C ALA A 125 -20.60 1.06 15.12
N GLU A 126 -20.42 2.37 15.24
CA GLU A 126 -21.44 3.28 15.79
C GLU A 126 -22.72 3.30 14.94
N PHE A 127 -22.59 3.25 13.61
CA PHE A 127 -23.73 3.17 12.71
C PHE A 127 -24.47 1.83 12.85
N GLU A 128 -23.74 0.72 12.88
CA GLU A 128 -24.32 -0.62 13.05
C GLU A 128 -25.01 -0.79 14.40
N GLU A 129 -24.51 -0.16 15.47
CA GLU A 129 -25.17 -0.13 16.78
C GLU A 129 -26.48 0.66 16.73
N LYS A 130 -26.47 1.86 16.13
CA LYS A 130 -27.67 2.69 15.98
C LYS A 130 -28.77 1.98 15.18
N VAL A 131 -28.42 1.40 14.04
CA VAL A 131 -29.38 0.66 13.21
C VAL A 131 -29.94 -0.56 13.95
N ARG A 132 -29.10 -1.31 14.67
CA ARG A 132 -29.57 -2.43 15.50
C ARG A 132 -30.51 -1.98 16.61
N ALA A 133 -30.24 -0.85 17.25
CA ALA A 133 -31.12 -0.31 18.28
C ALA A 133 -32.49 0.10 17.72
N THR A 134 -32.52 0.69 16.51
CA THR A 134 -33.78 1.11 15.85
C THR A 134 -34.56 -0.07 15.25
N ASN A 135 -33.87 -1.06 14.67
CA ASN A 135 -34.48 -2.14 13.90
C ASN A 135 -34.70 -3.42 14.71
N GLY A 136 -34.69 -3.36 16.04
CA GLY A 136 -34.94 -4.53 16.89
C GLY A 136 -33.87 -5.62 16.77
N ASN A 137 -32.59 -5.21 16.69
CA ASN A 137 -31.41 -6.07 16.60
C ASN A 137 -31.29 -6.88 15.29
N GLN A 138 -32.01 -6.49 14.24
CA GLN A 138 -31.82 -7.04 12.90
C GLN A 138 -30.47 -6.62 12.30
N PRO A 139 -29.86 -7.46 11.43
CA PRO A 139 -28.62 -7.10 10.76
C PRO A 139 -28.82 -5.90 9.83
N VAL A 140 -27.80 -5.04 9.75
CA VAL A 140 -27.81 -3.87 8.87
C VAL A 140 -27.93 -4.30 7.41
N THR A 141 -28.89 -3.71 6.71
CA THR A 141 -29.12 -3.98 5.28
C THR A 141 -28.08 -3.29 4.41
N THR A 142 -27.95 -3.73 3.16
CA THR A 142 -27.05 -3.09 2.19
C THR A 142 -27.42 -1.64 1.90
N ASP A 143 -28.72 -1.34 1.90
CA ASP A 143 -29.24 -0.01 1.57
C ASP A 143 -28.93 0.99 2.70
N GLU A 144 -29.10 0.57 3.95
CA GLU A 144 -28.69 1.36 5.12
C GLU A 144 -27.18 1.60 5.13
N LEU A 145 -26.40 0.56 4.82
CA LEU A 145 -24.95 0.66 4.75
C LEU A 145 -24.51 1.62 3.62
N SER A 146 -25.26 1.70 2.52
CA SER A 146 -24.99 2.64 1.42
C SER A 146 -25.14 4.11 1.85
N VAL A 147 -26.14 4.40 2.69
CA VAL A 147 -26.35 5.73 3.28
C VAL A 147 -25.18 6.10 4.19
N PHE A 148 -24.74 5.16 5.04
CA PHE A 148 -23.54 5.33 5.85
C PHE A 148 -22.30 5.62 5.00
N TYR A 149 -22.08 4.85 3.93
CA TYR A 149 -20.91 5.04 3.08
C TYR A 149 -20.89 6.43 2.46
N LYS A 150 -22.03 6.89 1.94
CA LYS A 150 -22.13 8.23 1.37
C LYS A 150 -21.81 9.30 2.43
N ASP A 151 -22.46 9.24 3.58
CA ASP A 151 -22.25 10.21 4.67
C ASP A 151 -20.79 10.24 5.17
N PHE A 152 -20.17 9.07 5.32
CA PHE A 152 -18.76 8.99 5.72
C PHE A 152 -17.84 9.61 4.67
N LEU A 153 -18.07 9.35 3.38
CA LEU A 153 -17.27 9.89 2.29
C LEU A 153 -17.44 11.41 2.15
N ASP A 154 -18.67 11.91 2.27
CA ASP A 154 -18.96 13.35 2.23
C ASP A 154 -18.23 14.07 3.37
N LYS A 155 -18.26 13.52 4.59
CA LYS A 155 -17.52 14.07 5.75
C LYS A 155 -16.00 13.93 5.63
N ALA A 156 -15.53 12.90 4.93
CA ALA A 156 -14.10 12.65 4.72
C ALA A 156 -13.51 13.43 3.53
N TYR A 157 -14.34 14.11 2.75
CA TYR A 157 -13.98 14.67 1.45
C TYR A 157 -12.72 15.56 1.50
N ASP A 158 -12.72 16.59 2.34
CA ASP A 158 -11.59 17.52 2.44
C ASP A 158 -10.30 16.82 2.89
N ARG A 159 -10.42 15.88 3.82
CA ARG A 159 -9.28 15.09 4.30
C ARG A 159 -8.71 14.21 3.17
N GLN A 160 -9.57 13.57 2.39
CA GLN A 160 -9.18 12.72 1.27
C GLN A 160 -8.54 13.54 0.14
N LEU A 161 -9.10 14.71 -0.17
CA LEU A 161 -8.53 15.65 -1.13
C LEU A 161 -7.14 16.13 -0.70
N ASN A 162 -7.01 16.57 0.55
CA ASN A 162 -5.74 17.04 1.10
C ASN A 162 -4.69 15.92 1.07
N TYR A 163 -5.07 14.70 1.42
CA TYR A 163 -4.21 13.53 1.28
C TYR A 163 -3.79 13.30 -0.18
N ASN A 164 -4.73 13.29 -1.13
CA ASN A 164 -4.42 13.06 -2.54
C ASN A 164 -3.48 14.14 -3.08
N LYS A 165 -3.70 15.41 -2.73
CA LYS A 165 -2.84 16.53 -3.09
C LYS A 165 -1.42 16.32 -2.55
N GLN A 166 -1.28 16.03 -1.26
CA GLN A 166 0.04 15.80 -0.65
C GLN A 166 0.71 14.56 -1.26
N TRP A 167 -0.05 13.49 -1.49
CA TRP A 167 0.43 12.27 -2.12
C TRP A 167 1.05 12.56 -3.50
N TRP A 168 0.40 13.38 -4.32
CA TRP A 168 0.94 13.83 -5.60
C TRP A 168 2.21 14.65 -5.45
N ILE A 169 2.24 15.61 -4.52
CA ILE A 169 3.42 16.43 -4.24
C ILE A 169 4.61 15.55 -3.84
N GLU A 170 4.40 14.60 -2.95
CA GLU A 170 5.44 13.67 -2.49
C GLU A 170 5.96 12.78 -3.61
N ASN A 171 5.07 12.22 -4.43
CA ASN A 171 5.46 11.33 -5.53
C ASN A 171 6.17 12.08 -6.67
N ILE A 172 5.75 13.30 -7.01
CA ILE A 172 6.45 14.14 -7.98
C ILE A 172 7.82 14.55 -7.41
N GLY A 173 7.90 14.83 -6.11
CA GLY A 173 9.14 15.14 -5.40
C GLY A 173 10.20 14.03 -5.45
N LEU A 174 9.83 12.79 -5.77
CA LEU A 174 10.75 11.67 -5.96
C LEU A 174 11.50 11.72 -7.30
N LEU A 175 11.00 12.45 -8.30
CA LEU A 175 11.55 12.42 -9.65
C LEU A 175 12.98 12.96 -9.72
N LEU A 176 13.27 14.07 -9.03
CA LEU A 176 14.61 14.67 -9.05
C LEU A 176 15.67 13.80 -8.36
N PRO A 177 15.46 13.30 -7.12
CA PRO A 177 16.41 12.36 -6.50
C PRO A 177 16.58 11.07 -7.32
N ALA A 178 15.49 10.53 -7.87
CA ALA A 178 15.55 9.35 -8.72
C ALA A 178 16.40 9.58 -9.98
N ALA A 179 16.22 10.72 -10.66
CA ALA A 179 17.00 11.10 -11.82
C ALA A 179 18.48 11.26 -11.48
N LYS A 180 18.81 11.97 -10.39
CA LYS A 180 20.21 12.13 -9.92
C LYS A 180 20.87 10.79 -9.63
N ALA A 181 20.19 9.91 -8.89
CA ALA A 181 20.68 8.57 -8.60
C ALA A 181 20.87 7.72 -9.87
N ALA A 182 19.97 7.85 -10.85
CA ALA A 182 20.06 7.14 -12.12
C ALA A 182 21.25 7.62 -12.98
N VAL A 183 21.44 8.94 -13.11
CA VAL A 183 22.57 9.52 -13.86
C VAL A 183 23.91 9.08 -13.26
N ARG A 184 24.05 9.15 -11.93
CA ARG A 184 25.26 8.68 -11.25
C ARG A 184 25.54 7.19 -11.50
N LYS A 185 24.52 6.35 -11.44
CA LYS A 185 24.67 4.91 -11.72
C LYS A 185 25.07 4.65 -13.16
N TRP A 186 24.64 5.49 -14.09
CA TRP A 186 25.04 5.40 -15.49
C TRP A 186 26.51 5.80 -15.69
N THR A 187 26.94 6.94 -15.13
CA THR A 187 28.33 7.41 -15.25
C THR A 187 29.34 6.54 -14.49
N SER A 188 28.95 5.89 -13.39
CA SER A 188 29.82 4.95 -12.67
C SER A 188 30.02 3.59 -13.36
N ARG A 189 29.30 3.33 -14.46
CA ARG A 189 29.38 2.08 -15.24
C ARG A 189 30.12 2.22 -16.56
N SER A 190 30.27 3.45 -17.06
CA SER A 190 31.10 3.82 -18.22
C SER A 190 32.54 4.01 -17.79
#